data_AF-A0A831KJ24-F1
#
_entry.id   AF-A0A831KJ24-F1
#
_cell.length_a   1.000
_cell.length_b   1.000
_cell.length_c   1.000
_cell.angle_alpha   90.00
_cell.angle_beta   90.00
_cell.angle_gamma   90.00
#
_symmetry.space_group_name_H-M   'P 1'
#
loop_
_entity.id
_entity.type
_entity.pdbx_description
1 polymer ?
#
loop_
_entity_poly.entity_id
_entity_poly.type
_entity_poly.pdbx_seq_one_letter_code
_entity_poly.pdbx_strand_id
1 'polypeptide(L)'
;MQLYGNLDSILFKIGDNFKEIKDGFKRSIKYLDEKLREIGYKTHEKLRETKNTISEYMPAIIASLPYSAKTPILAGLYIKNSYKGRKGKLLGYTLIGIGAAAFGLFLLSGIHGLLSPNNENIYYAGSHDGYQAFVPHDTINYNGHTDPKGDLILDNGNVIHNAIWDGKYSDTIINNHNQIIKLNNDFVGKINPVNNQRYVPLHDLYVIKGQVPIKQITIDGQTYYLIDANKINPANIAGFYTYKEWINNFVAAINTPGTYAAGLQGNSPVFKWTNTTGTVAYQTMVYGRYGPFDGGVVLVLPNKTIIPYGTTLYPSGPSLNNYIRMQQIYNPSS
;
A
#
# COMPACT_ATOMS: atom_id res chain seq x y z
N MET A 1 42.13 24.42 -32.67
CA MET A 1 41.19 23.94 -33.72
C MET A 1 40.98 22.42 -33.61
N GLN A 2 40.55 21.92 -32.45
CA GLN A 2 40.37 20.47 -32.17
C GLN A 2 39.05 20.12 -31.45
N LEU A 3 38.13 21.08 -31.29
CA LEU A 3 36.85 20.88 -30.58
C LEU A 3 35.67 20.53 -31.50
N TYR A 4 35.83 20.62 -32.83
CA TYR A 4 34.74 20.34 -33.78
C TYR A 4 34.65 18.88 -34.26
N GLY A 5 35.72 18.08 -34.15
CA GLY A 5 35.73 16.70 -34.66
C GLY A 5 35.02 15.66 -33.78
N ASN A 6 34.72 15.99 -32.52
CA ASN A 6 34.17 15.02 -31.55
C ASN A 6 32.63 15.02 -31.52
N LEU A 7 31.99 16.11 -31.95
CA LEU A 7 30.53 16.25 -31.99
C LEU A 7 29.90 15.46 -33.16
N ASP A 8 30.55 15.46 -34.33
CA ASP A 8 30.06 14.73 -35.51
C ASP A 8 30.10 13.20 -35.30
N SER A 9 31.09 12.69 -34.59
CA SER A 9 31.20 11.26 -34.22
C SER A 9 30.08 10.82 -33.27
N ILE A 10 29.69 11.68 -32.33
CA ILE A 10 28.59 11.42 -31.39
C ILE A 10 27.23 11.52 -32.11
N LEU A 11 27.05 12.51 -32.98
CA LEU A 11 25.84 12.65 -33.81
C LEU A 11 25.64 11.46 -34.76
N PHE A 12 26.73 10.94 -35.34
CA PHE A 12 26.68 9.76 -36.21
C PHE A 12 26.27 8.50 -35.45
N LYS A 13 26.84 8.26 -34.25
CA LYS A 13 26.45 7.13 -33.38
C LYS A 13 25.00 7.22 -32.90
N ILE A 14 24.49 8.42 -32.62
CA ILE A 14 23.09 8.64 -32.27
C ILE A 14 22.17 8.34 -33.47
N GLY A 15 22.57 8.71 -34.69
CA GLY A 15 21.84 8.43 -35.92
C GLY A 15 21.74 6.93 -36.24
N ASP A 16 22.83 6.19 -36.08
CA ASP A 16 22.85 4.74 -36.32
C ASP A 16 22.01 3.97 -35.29
N ASN A 17 22.11 4.32 -34.00
CA ASN A 17 21.24 3.76 -32.96
C ASN A 17 19.75 4.04 -33.23
N PHE A 18 19.44 5.23 -33.75
CA PHE A 18 18.05 5.59 -34.10
C PHE A 18 17.54 4.79 -35.30
N LYS A 19 18.41 4.47 -36.27
CA LYS A 19 18.08 3.62 -37.42
C LYS A 19 17.80 2.19 -37.00
N GLU A 20 18.61 1.64 -36.09
CA GLU A 20 18.42 0.29 -35.57
C GLU A 20 17.13 0.16 -34.75
N ILE A 21 16.81 1.16 -33.92
CA ILE A 21 15.54 1.26 -33.19
C ILE A 21 14.34 1.35 -34.16
N LYS A 22 14.46 2.16 -35.22
CA LYS A 22 13.41 2.30 -36.24
C LYS A 22 13.15 0.99 -37.00
N ASP A 23 14.21 0.24 -37.30
CA ASP A 23 14.11 -1.04 -38.00
C ASP A 23 13.60 -2.17 -37.08
N GLY A 24 13.93 -2.12 -35.78
CA GLY A 24 13.31 -2.96 -34.75
C GLY A 24 11.81 -2.71 -34.63
N PHE A 25 11.39 -1.44 -34.58
CA PHE A 25 9.99 -1.05 -34.51
C PHE A 25 9.19 -1.48 -35.75
N LYS A 26 9.80 -1.35 -36.94
CA LYS A 26 9.19 -1.80 -38.21
C LYS A 26 9.00 -3.31 -38.26
N ARG A 27 9.93 -4.09 -37.69
CA ARG A 27 9.80 -5.55 -37.55
C ARG A 27 8.68 -5.94 -36.58
N SER A 28 8.58 -5.27 -35.43
CA SER A 28 7.51 -5.51 -34.47
C SER A 28 6.13 -5.16 -35.02
N ILE A 29 6.00 -4.05 -35.77
CA ILE A 29 4.76 -3.71 -36.47
C ILE A 29 4.40 -4.76 -37.51
N LYS A 30 5.37 -5.24 -38.30
CA LYS A 30 5.12 -6.27 -39.31
C LYS A 30 4.69 -7.60 -38.68
N TYR A 31 5.32 -8.00 -37.58
CA TYR A 31 4.95 -9.20 -36.81
C TYR A 31 3.53 -9.10 -36.24
N LEU A 32 3.17 -7.93 -35.69
CA LEU A 32 1.83 -7.66 -35.21
C LEU A 32 0.79 -7.65 -36.34
N ASP A 33 1.11 -7.04 -37.48
CA ASP A 33 0.24 -7.02 -38.66
C ASP A 33 0.00 -8.43 -39.22
N GLU A 34 1.03 -9.27 -39.24
CA GLU A 34 0.96 -10.67 -39.68
C GLU A 34 0.12 -11.53 -38.70
N LYS A 35 0.32 -11.35 -37.38
CA LYS A 35 -0.52 -11.98 -36.34
C LYS A 35 -1.97 -11.49 -36.39
N LEU A 36 -2.20 -10.21 -36.69
CA LEU A 36 -3.54 -9.63 -36.86
C LEU A 36 -4.20 -10.12 -38.15
N ARG A 37 -3.43 -10.39 -39.21
CA ARG A 37 -3.93 -10.97 -40.46
C ARG A 37 -4.28 -12.45 -40.32
N GLU A 38 -3.53 -13.18 -39.49
CA GLU A 38 -3.84 -14.56 -39.06
C GLU A 38 -5.15 -14.61 -38.25
N ILE A 39 -5.41 -13.60 -37.42
CA ILE A 39 -6.66 -13.43 -36.66
C ILE A 39 -7.81 -12.92 -37.56
N GLY A 40 -7.50 -12.14 -38.61
CA GLY A 40 -8.45 -11.41 -39.45
C GLY A 40 -9.33 -12.25 -40.39
N TYR A 41 -9.07 -13.54 -40.56
CA TYR A 41 -9.92 -14.41 -41.41
C TYR A 41 -11.15 -14.99 -40.71
N LYS A 42 -11.36 -14.71 -39.42
CA LYS A 42 -12.59 -15.08 -38.72
C LYS A 42 -13.28 -13.86 -38.13
N THR A 43 -14.37 -13.49 -38.84
CA THR A 43 -15.59 -12.91 -38.26
C THR A 43 -15.63 -11.37 -38.18
N HIS A 44 -16.13 -10.77 -39.26
CA HIS A 44 -16.38 -9.32 -39.42
C HIS A 44 -17.45 -8.75 -38.48
N GLU A 45 -18.22 -9.61 -37.80
CA GLU A 45 -19.33 -9.20 -36.92
C GLU A 45 -18.87 -8.84 -35.50
N LYS A 46 -17.87 -9.55 -34.95
CA LYS A 46 -17.30 -9.28 -33.61
C LYS A 46 -16.60 -7.92 -33.52
N LEU A 47 -16.06 -7.42 -34.62
CA LEU A 47 -15.34 -6.14 -34.70
C LEU A 47 -16.22 -4.92 -34.35
N ARG A 48 -17.54 -5.00 -34.58
CA ARG A 48 -18.46 -3.89 -34.26
C ARG A 48 -18.73 -3.82 -32.75
N GLU A 49 -18.81 -4.95 -32.07
CA GLU A 49 -18.88 -5.02 -30.61
C GLU A 49 -17.55 -4.60 -29.97
N THR A 50 -16.42 -5.16 -30.41
CA THR A 50 -15.10 -4.82 -29.83
C THR A 50 -14.77 -3.33 -29.95
N LYS A 51 -15.19 -2.66 -31.02
CA LYS A 51 -14.99 -1.21 -31.19
C LYS A 51 -15.77 -0.40 -30.14
N ASN A 52 -16.99 -0.82 -29.81
CA ASN A 52 -17.82 -0.15 -28.82
C ASN A 52 -17.26 -0.38 -27.41
N THR A 53 -16.85 -1.61 -27.10
CA THR A 53 -16.19 -1.98 -25.84
C THR A 53 -14.86 -1.23 -25.65
N ILE A 54 -14.00 -1.14 -26.67
CA ILE A 54 -12.73 -0.38 -26.58
C ILE A 54 -12.98 1.12 -26.39
N SER A 55 -14.04 1.68 -27.00
CA SER A 55 -14.41 3.08 -26.80
C SER A 55 -14.88 3.37 -25.36
N GLU A 56 -15.48 2.37 -24.71
CA GLU A 56 -16.04 2.47 -23.36
C GLU A 56 -14.95 2.39 -22.28
N TYR A 57 -13.92 1.55 -22.47
CA TYR A 57 -12.83 1.39 -21.49
C TYR A 57 -11.63 2.33 -21.71
N MET A 58 -11.50 2.96 -22.89
CA MET A 58 -10.39 3.89 -23.18
C MET A 58 -10.24 5.01 -22.13
N PRO A 59 -11.32 5.66 -21.65
CA PRO A 59 -11.22 6.68 -20.63
C PRO A 59 -10.65 6.16 -19.30
N ALA A 60 -11.03 4.94 -18.89
CA ALA A 60 -10.53 4.31 -17.67
C ALA A 60 -9.04 3.94 -17.80
N ILE A 61 -8.62 3.41 -18.94
CA ILE A 61 -7.22 3.06 -19.23
C ILE A 61 -6.34 4.32 -19.25
N ILE A 62 -6.82 5.41 -19.85
CA ILE A 62 -6.10 6.70 -19.87
C ILE A 62 -6.07 7.34 -18.47
N ALA A 63 -7.12 7.14 -17.67
CA ALA A 63 -7.19 7.67 -16.31
C ALA A 63 -6.13 7.05 -15.39
N SER A 64 -5.82 5.77 -15.56
CA SER A 64 -4.83 5.01 -14.79
C SER A 64 -3.37 5.26 -15.20
N LEU A 65 -3.10 6.02 -16.28
CA LEU A 65 -1.73 6.32 -16.70
C LEU A 65 -1.07 7.38 -15.81
N PRO A 66 0.25 7.28 -15.56
CA PRO A 66 1.00 8.32 -14.87
C PRO A 66 0.95 9.63 -15.66
N TYR A 67 1.02 10.76 -14.95
CA TYR A 67 0.80 12.10 -15.52
C TYR A 67 1.68 12.39 -16.74
N SER A 68 2.94 11.95 -16.73
CA SER A 68 3.90 12.11 -17.83
C SER A 68 3.51 11.39 -19.13
N ALA A 69 2.77 10.28 -19.04
CA ALA A 69 2.24 9.55 -20.20
C ALA A 69 0.82 10.01 -20.57
N LYS A 70 -0.01 10.30 -19.57
CA LYS A 70 -1.41 10.69 -19.71
C LYS A 70 -1.59 12.00 -20.49
N THR A 71 -0.79 13.01 -20.17
CA THR A 71 -0.89 14.37 -20.72
C THR A 71 -0.65 14.42 -22.24
N PRO A 72 0.46 13.85 -22.78
CA PRO A 72 0.68 13.82 -24.23
C PRO A 72 -0.31 12.92 -24.99
N ILE A 73 -0.80 11.83 -24.40
CA ILE A 73 -1.82 10.96 -25.02
C ILE A 73 -3.16 11.68 -25.18
N LEU A 74 -3.62 12.38 -24.14
CA LEU A 74 -4.85 13.18 -24.19
C LEU A 74 -4.73 14.33 -25.20
N ALA A 75 -3.61 15.04 -25.20
CA ALA A 75 -3.35 16.12 -26.15
C ALA A 75 -3.30 15.62 -27.60
N GLY A 76 -2.67 14.47 -27.85
CA GLY A 76 -2.60 13.85 -29.16
C GLY A 76 -3.97 13.36 -29.67
N LEU A 77 -4.78 12.77 -28.80
CA LEU A 77 -6.17 12.38 -29.12
C LEU A 77 -7.04 13.60 -29.45
N TYR A 78 -6.93 14.67 -28.67
CA TYR A 78 -7.64 15.92 -28.92
C TYR A 78 -7.27 16.54 -30.27
N ILE A 79 -5.97 16.66 -30.57
CA ILE A 79 -5.49 17.23 -31.84
C ILE A 79 -5.89 16.37 -33.04
N LYS A 80 -5.84 15.04 -32.92
CA LYS A 80 -6.29 14.11 -33.96
C LYS A 80 -7.78 14.27 -34.28
N ASN A 81 -8.62 14.46 -33.26
CA ASN A 81 -10.07 14.57 -33.43
C ASN A 81 -10.49 15.97 -33.91
N SER A 82 -9.79 17.02 -33.47
CA SER A 82 -10.11 18.41 -33.81
C SER A 82 -9.58 18.84 -35.18
N TYR A 83 -8.45 18.30 -35.65
CA TYR A 83 -7.85 18.68 -36.93
C TYR A 83 -7.89 17.54 -37.95
N LYS A 84 -8.87 17.59 -38.88
CA LYS A 84 -9.11 16.53 -39.88
C LYS A 84 -8.06 16.44 -41.01
N GLY A 85 -7.13 17.41 -41.11
CA GLY A 85 -6.08 17.45 -42.14
C GLY A 85 -4.90 16.49 -41.87
N ARG A 86 -4.18 16.08 -42.94
CA ARG A 86 -3.01 15.16 -42.84
C ARG A 86 -1.98 15.60 -41.80
N LYS A 87 -1.71 16.91 -41.69
CA LYS A 87 -0.78 17.48 -40.71
C LYS A 87 -1.27 17.35 -39.26
N GLY A 88 -2.58 17.54 -39.02
CA GLY A 88 -3.18 17.40 -37.68
C GLY A 88 -3.19 15.94 -37.20
N LYS A 89 -3.48 15.00 -38.09
CA LYS A 89 -3.39 13.55 -37.78
C LYS A 89 -1.96 13.13 -37.46
N LEU A 90 -0.97 13.59 -38.22
CA LEU A 90 0.44 13.30 -37.98
C LEU A 90 0.88 13.82 -36.60
N LEU A 91 0.54 15.07 -36.28
CA LEU A 91 0.89 15.70 -35.00
C LEU A 91 0.23 15.00 -33.81
N GLY A 92 -1.04 14.58 -33.96
CA GLY A 92 -1.77 13.82 -32.96
C GLY A 92 -1.13 12.44 -32.68
N TYR A 93 -0.73 11.71 -33.72
CA TYR A 93 -0.04 10.42 -33.54
C TYR A 93 1.35 10.57 -32.94
N THR A 94 2.10 11.63 -33.28
CA THR A 94 3.40 11.91 -32.67
C THR A 94 3.27 12.09 -31.16
N LEU A 95 2.27 12.86 -30.69
CA LEU A 95 2.04 13.07 -29.26
C LEU A 95 1.60 11.81 -28.52
N ILE A 96 0.74 10.99 -29.15
CA ILE A 96 0.38 9.67 -28.62
C ILE A 96 1.61 8.77 -28.51
N GLY A 97 2.49 8.79 -29.52
CA GLY A 97 3.75 8.05 -29.53
C GLY A 97 4.70 8.48 -28.42
N ILE A 98 4.81 9.79 -28.15
CA ILE A 98 5.62 10.34 -27.04
C ILE A 98 5.09 9.84 -25.70
N GLY A 99 3.77 9.86 -25.49
CA GLY A 99 3.19 9.35 -24.24
C GLY A 99 3.35 7.84 -24.06
N ALA A 100 3.23 7.06 -25.14
CA ALA A 100 3.50 5.62 -25.13
C ALA A 100 4.99 5.32 -24.87
N ALA A 101 5.90 6.12 -25.43
CA ALA A 101 7.33 6.01 -25.17
C ALA A 101 7.69 6.42 -23.74
N ALA A 102 7.06 7.46 -23.17
CA ALA A 102 7.22 7.85 -21.78
C ALA A 102 6.71 6.77 -20.81
N PHE A 103 5.59 6.11 -21.15
CA PHE A 103 5.11 4.94 -20.41
C PHE A 103 6.05 3.74 -20.55
N GLY A 104 6.54 3.46 -21.76
CA GLY A 104 7.54 2.43 -22.01
C GLY A 104 8.85 2.68 -21.27
N LEU A 105 9.31 3.93 -21.23
CA LEU A 105 10.49 4.35 -20.46
C LEU A 105 10.25 4.31 -18.95
N PHE A 106 9.05 4.60 -18.47
CA PHE A 106 8.67 4.42 -17.06
C PHE A 106 8.66 2.94 -16.68
N LEU A 107 8.19 2.07 -17.57
CA LEU A 107 8.30 0.62 -17.40
C LEU A 107 9.76 0.18 -17.47
N LEU A 108 10.56 0.71 -18.40
CA LEU A 108 11.97 0.33 -18.57
C LEU A 108 12.88 0.86 -17.47
N SER A 109 12.63 2.06 -16.92
CA SER A 109 13.35 2.57 -15.74
C SER A 109 12.92 1.87 -14.45
N GLY A 110 11.76 1.21 -14.43
CA GLY A 110 11.40 0.21 -13.44
C GLY A 110 12.04 -1.18 -13.66
N ILE A 111 12.57 -1.46 -14.86
CA ILE A 111 13.09 -2.78 -15.25
C ILE A 111 14.62 -2.80 -15.46
N HIS A 112 15.31 -1.66 -15.59
CA HIS A 112 16.78 -1.60 -15.79
C HIS A 112 17.61 -1.57 -14.49
N GLY A 113 17.03 -2.02 -13.37
CA GLY A 113 17.79 -2.50 -12.21
C GLY A 113 18.25 -3.95 -12.32
N LEU A 114 18.29 -4.55 -13.52
CA LEU A 114 18.58 -5.97 -13.72
C LEU A 114 20.01 -6.22 -14.21
N LEU A 115 20.95 -6.17 -13.27
CA LEU A 115 21.92 -7.24 -13.09
C LEU A 115 21.98 -7.57 -11.59
N SER A 116 20.91 -8.18 -11.10
CA SER A 116 20.94 -8.97 -9.88
C SER A 116 20.18 -10.27 -10.13
N PRO A 117 20.81 -11.45 -9.99
CA PRO A 117 20.17 -12.73 -10.25
C PRO A 117 19.34 -13.10 -9.03
N ASN A 118 18.13 -12.53 -8.89
CA ASN A 118 17.10 -13.01 -7.96
C ASN A 118 15.74 -12.52 -8.44
N ASN A 119 15.20 -13.22 -9.43
CA ASN A 119 13.83 -13.02 -9.89
C ASN A 119 12.91 -13.72 -8.89
N GLU A 120 12.53 -13.01 -7.83
CA GLU A 120 11.72 -13.57 -6.74
C GLU A 120 10.25 -13.15 -6.93
N ASN A 121 9.36 -14.15 -7.03
CA ASN A 121 7.92 -13.95 -7.23
C ASN A 121 7.29 -13.24 -6.03
N ILE A 122 7.27 -11.91 -6.06
CA ILE A 122 6.54 -11.09 -5.09
C ILE A 122 5.07 -11.08 -5.47
N TYR A 123 4.23 -11.49 -4.54
CA TYR A 123 2.78 -11.45 -4.61
C TYR A 123 2.26 -10.29 -3.76
N TYR A 124 1.15 -9.68 -4.16
CA TYR A 124 0.53 -8.57 -3.45
C TYR A 124 -0.74 -9.06 -2.73
N ALA A 125 -0.64 -9.19 -1.41
CA ALA A 125 -1.72 -9.69 -0.55
C ALA A 125 -2.71 -8.59 -0.15
N GLY A 126 -3.98 -8.96 0.01
CA GLY A 126 -5.06 -8.06 0.39
C GLY A 126 -5.62 -7.23 -0.78
N SER A 127 -6.67 -6.45 -0.49
CA SER A 127 -7.28 -5.55 -1.47
C SER A 127 -6.51 -4.23 -1.64
N HIS A 128 -6.78 -3.53 -2.75
CA HIS A 128 -6.11 -2.27 -3.09
C HIS A 128 -6.48 -1.12 -2.14
N ASP A 129 -7.72 -1.08 -1.67
CA ASP A 129 -8.25 0.00 -0.82
C ASP A 129 -8.41 -0.40 0.65
N GLY A 130 -8.25 -1.70 0.96
CA GLY A 130 -8.39 -2.24 2.31
C GLY A 130 -7.20 -1.95 3.22
N TYR A 131 -7.40 -2.25 4.50
CA TYR A 131 -6.43 -2.11 5.57
C TYR A 131 -6.02 -3.51 6.04
N GLN A 132 -4.75 -3.82 5.88
CA GLN A 132 -4.12 -5.07 6.33
C GLN A 132 -3.42 -4.80 7.65
N ALA A 133 -3.15 -5.81 8.46
CA ALA A 133 -2.44 -5.61 9.73
C ALA A 133 -1.37 -6.66 9.97
N PHE A 134 -0.15 -6.21 10.21
CA PHE A 134 0.92 -7.05 10.74
C PHE A 134 0.90 -7.01 12.27
N VAL A 135 0.93 -8.18 12.91
CA VAL A 135 0.85 -8.35 14.36
C VAL A 135 2.12 -9.04 14.83
N PRO A 136 3.11 -8.31 15.38
CA PRO A 136 4.35 -8.91 15.84
C PRO A 136 4.14 -9.76 17.09
N HIS A 137 4.84 -10.89 17.18
CA HIS A 137 4.89 -11.69 18.41
C HIS A 137 6.30 -12.19 18.75
N ASP A 138 7.23 -12.24 17.78
CA ASP A 138 8.61 -12.68 17.97
C ASP A 138 9.57 -11.88 17.06
N THR A 139 10.85 -12.21 17.11
CA THR A 139 11.84 -11.78 16.13
C THR A 139 12.50 -12.97 15.45
N ILE A 140 13.12 -12.73 14.29
CA ILE A 140 13.88 -13.74 13.55
C ILE A 140 15.13 -13.11 12.94
N ASN A 141 16.23 -13.86 12.95
CA ASN A 141 17.44 -13.45 12.24
C ASN A 141 17.37 -13.96 10.80
N TYR A 142 17.35 -13.03 9.85
CA TYR A 142 17.31 -13.31 8.41
C TYR A 142 18.26 -12.35 7.69
N ASN A 143 19.05 -12.85 6.74
CA ASN A 143 20.02 -12.06 5.98
C ASN A 143 20.96 -11.15 6.79
N GLY A 144 21.28 -11.54 8.03
CA GLY A 144 22.21 -10.81 8.90
C GLY A 144 21.60 -9.66 9.69
N HIS A 145 20.27 -9.49 9.67
CA HIS A 145 19.54 -8.56 10.53
C HIS A 145 18.41 -9.28 11.29
N THR A 146 17.97 -8.68 12.38
CA THR A 146 16.87 -9.17 13.22
C THR A 146 15.60 -8.45 12.83
N ASP A 147 14.59 -9.18 12.37
CA ASP A 147 13.30 -8.63 11.93
C ASP A 147 12.14 -9.07 12.81
N PRO A 148 11.06 -8.27 12.90
CA PRO A 148 9.79 -8.70 13.48
C PRO A 148 9.24 -9.91 12.74
N LYS A 149 8.82 -10.91 13.52
CA LYS A 149 8.03 -12.05 13.08
C LYS A 149 6.64 -11.96 13.69
N GLY A 150 5.64 -12.25 12.87
CA GLY A 150 4.25 -12.04 13.24
C GLY A 150 3.25 -12.77 12.36
N ASP A 151 1.99 -12.40 12.55
CA ASP A 151 0.89 -12.75 11.65
C ASP A 151 0.52 -11.54 10.78
N LEU A 152 0.21 -11.78 9.51
CA LEU A 152 -0.38 -10.78 8.62
C LEU A 152 -1.87 -11.07 8.43
N ILE A 153 -2.72 -10.22 9.00
CA ILE A 153 -4.18 -10.28 8.87
C ILE A 153 -4.60 -9.45 7.66
N LEU A 154 -5.38 -10.06 6.79
CA LEU A 154 -5.91 -9.41 5.60
C LEU A 154 -7.31 -8.82 5.87
N ASP A 155 -7.72 -7.88 5.03
CA ASP A 155 -8.99 -7.15 5.10
C ASP A 155 -10.22 -8.04 4.93
N ASN A 156 -10.04 -9.21 4.32
CA ASN A 156 -11.05 -10.26 4.22
C ASN A 156 -11.09 -11.21 5.43
N GLY A 157 -10.26 -11.00 6.44
CA GLY A 157 -10.16 -11.82 7.65
C GLY A 157 -9.22 -13.02 7.54
N ASN A 158 -8.63 -13.29 6.38
CA ASN A 158 -7.62 -14.35 6.24
C ASN A 158 -6.34 -13.96 6.99
N VAL A 159 -5.68 -14.95 7.60
CA VAL A 159 -4.42 -14.75 8.32
C VAL A 159 -3.31 -15.51 7.62
N ILE A 160 -2.21 -14.81 7.33
CA ILE A 160 -0.96 -15.38 6.85
C ILE A 160 -0.02 -15.50 8.04
N HIS A 161 0.17 -16.73 8.51
CA HIS A 161 1.05 -17.03 9.64
C HIS A 161 2.53 -17.01 9.24
N ASN A 162 3.41 -16.77 10.23
CA ASN A 162 4.86 -16.71 10.02
C ASN A 162 5.28 -15.64 9.00
N ALA A 163 4.63 -14.49 9.06
CA ALA A 163 5.04 -13.31 8.31
C ALA A 163 6.30 -12.70 8.94
N ILE A 164 7.23 -12.23 8.12
CA ILE A 164 8.44 -11.53 8.55
C ILE A 164 8.38 -10.12 7.96
N TRP A 165 8.50 -9.10 8.80
CA TRP A 165 8.55 -7.72 8.34
C TRP A 165 9.99 -7.32 8.02
N ASP A 166 10.36 -7.30 6.74
CA ASP A 166 11.71 -6.98 6.30
C ASP A 166 11.79 -5.57 5.69
N GLY A 167 12.72 -4.77 6.23
CA GLY A 167 13.01 -3.42 5.76
C GLY A 167 12.56 -2.33 6.72
N LYS A 168 12.13 -1.20 6.15
CA LYS A 168 11.82 0.02 6.92
C LYS A 168 10.90 -0.24 8.13
N TYR A 169 11.16 0.47 9.22
CA TYR A 169 10.46 0.35 10.50
C TYR A 169 10.66 -0.97 11.26
N SER A 170 11.45 -1.94 10.77
CA SER A 170 11.75 -3.20 11.48
C SER A 170 12.17 -2.98 12.94
N ASP A 171 13.26 -2.22 13.16
CA ASP A 171 13.72 -1.87 14.53
C ASP A 171 12.68 -1.11 15.36
N THR A 172 11.91 -0.24 14.71
CA THR A 172 10.86 0.56 15.38
C THR A 172 9.73 -0.34 15.87
N ILE A 173 9.34 -1.33 15.05
CA ILE A 173 8.33 -2.33 15.39
C ILE A 173 8.80 -3.15 16.59
N ILE A 174 10.02 -3.67 16.54
CA ILE A 174 10.63 -4.43 17.64
C ILE A 174 10.62 -3.60 18.94
N ASN A 175 11.06 -2.35 18.87
CA ASN A 175 11.14 -1.48 20.03
C ASN A 175 9.76 -1.16 20.64
N ASN A 176 8.77 -0.82 19.81
CA ASN A 176 7.41 -0.55 20.29
C ASN A 176 6.78 -1.80 20.92
N HIS A 177 6.94 -2.96 20.28
CA HIS A 177 6.45 -4.24 20.80
C HIS A 177 7.02 -4.56 22.18
N ASN A 178 8.34 -4.42 22.33
CA ASN A 178 9.03 -4.61 23.61
C ASN A 178 8.53 -3.64 24.69
N GLN A 179 8.22 -2.39 24.33
CA GLN A 179 7.65 -1.42 25.26
C GLN A 179 6.23 -1.80 25.69
N ILE A 180 5.38 -2.30 24.79
CA ILE A 180 4.06 -2.83 25.15
C ILE A 180 4.17 -4.04 26.08
N ILE A 181 5.11 -4.97 25.80
CA ILE A 181 5.39 -6.10 26.71
C ILE A 181 5.79 -5.60 28.09
N LYS A 182 6.70 -4.62 28.18
CA LYS A 182 7.13 -4.04 29.46
C LYS A 182 5.96 -3.44 30.22
N LEU A 183 5.11 -2.65 29.56
CA LEU A 183 3.92 -2.07 30.17
C LEU A 183 2.91 -3.15 30.59
N ASN A 184 2.77 -4.22 29.82
CA ASN A 184 1.95 -5.35 30.21
C ASN A 184 2.46 -6.00 31.50
N ASN A 185 3.77 -6.23 31.61
CA ASN A 185 4.38 -6.78 32.84
C ASN A 185 4.18 -5.86 34.05
N ASP A 186 4.19 -4.55 33.84
CA ASP A 186 4.02 -3.58 34.92
C ASP A 186 2.55 -3.42 35.36
N PHE A 187 1.57 -3.58 34.47
CA PHE A 187 0.17 -3.24 34.75
C PHE A 187 -0.80 -4.42 34.80
N VAL A 188 -0.63 -5.45 33.95
CA VAL A 188 -1.61 -6.53 33.81
C VAL A 188 -1.79 -7.26 35.14
N GLY A 189 -3.05 -7.52 35.51
CA GLY A 189 -3.41 -8.13 36.79
C GLY A 189 -3.59 -7.14 37.95
N LYS A 190 -3.04 -5.92 37.87
CA LYS A 190 -3.34 -4.85 38.83
C LYS A 190 -4.76 -4.32 38.62
N ILE A 191 -5.32 -3.72 39.66
CA ILE A 191 -6.66 -3.12 39.63
C ILE A 191 -6.58 -1.72 39.03
N ASN A 192 -7.43 -1.47 38.03
CA ASN A 192 -7.67 -0.15 37.48
C ASN A 192 -8.43 0.69 38.52
N PRO A 193 -7.86 1.83 38.96
CA PRO A 193 -8.45 2.65 40.03
C PRO A 193 -9.76 3.35 39.63
N VAL A 194 -10.11 3.38 38.34
CA VAL A 194 -11.29 4.11 37.84
C VAL A 194 -12.54 3.23 37.78
N ASN A 195 -12.42 1.98 37.37
CA ASN A 195 -13.55 1.05 37.21
C ASN A 195 -13.45 -0.22 38.04
N ASN A 196 -12.41 -0.35 38.87
CA ASN A 196 -12.17 -1.49 39.76
C ASN A 196 -12.07 -2.86 39.04
N GLN A 197 -11.75 -2.86 37.74
CA GLN A 197 -11.48 -4.07 36.96
C GLN A 197 -9.97 -4.32 36.86
N ARG A 198 -9.55 -5.54 36.52
CA ARG A 198 -8.12 -5.84 36.27
C ARG A 198 -7.69 -5.29 34.92
N TYR A 199 -6.50 -4.73 34.83
CA TYR A 199 -5.86 -4.44 33.54
C TYR A 199 -5.65 -5.72 32.74
N VAL A 200 -5.75 -5.59 31.41
CA VAL A 200 -5.73 -6.70 30.46
C VAL A 200 -4.53 -6.58 29.50
N PRO A 201 -4.02 -7.68 28.93
CA PRO A 201 -2.88 -7.61 28.02
C PRO A 201 -3.22 -6.84 26.74
N LEU A 202 -2.52 -5.74 26.49
CA LEU A 202 -2.59 -5.03 25.22
C LEU A 202 -1.57 -5.60 24.23
N HIS A 203 -1.81 -5.42 22.94
CA HIS A 203 -0.94 -5.88 21.87
C HIS A 203 -0.93 -4.87 20.74
N ASP A 204 0.24 -4.63 20.19
CA ASP A 204 0.45 -3.75 19.06
C ASP A 204 0.17 -4.46 17.73
N LEU A 205 -0.17 -3.65 16.74
CA LEU A 205 -0.38 -4.05 15.35
C LEU A 205 -0.02 -2.88 14.43
N TYR A 206 0.38 -3.21 13.21
CA TYR A 206 0.82 -2.24 12.21
C TYR A 206 -0.07 -2.34 11.00
N VAL A 207 -0.95 -1.35 10.85
CA VAL A 207 -1.88 -1.30 9.75
C VAL A 207 -1.17 -0.79 8.51
N ILE A 208 -1.37 -1.52 7.40
CA ILE A 208 -0.90 -1.18 6.06
C ILE A 208 -2.13 -0.88 5.21
N LYS A 209 -2.22 0.34 4.67
CA LYS A 209 -3.25 0.68 3.68
C LYS A 209 -2.84 0.20 2.28
N GLY A 210 -3.71 -0.62 1.70
CA GLY A 210 -3.54 -1.25 0.39
C GLY A 210 -2.81 -2.58 0.44
N GLN A 211 -2.39 -3.07 -0.73
CA GLN A 211 -1.82 -4.40 -0.84
C GLN A 211 -0.42 -4.50 -0.22
N VAL A 212 -0.11 -5.67 0.33
CA VAL A 212 1.17 -5.97 1.00
C VAL A 212 2.05 -6.82 0.08
N PRO A 213 3.24 -6.34 -0.32
CA PRO A 213 4.17 -7.13 -1.13
C PRO A 213 4.78 -8.23 -0.25
N ILE A 214 4.48 -9.48 -0.57
CA ILE A 214 4.97 -10.65 0.15
C ILE A 214 5.68 -11.64 -0.77
N LYS A 215 6.65 -12.35 -0.20
CA LYS A 215 7.40 -13.41 -0.86
C LYS A 215 7.50 -14.61 0.07
N GLN A 216 7.21 -15.81 -0.44
CA GLN A 216 7.45 -17.03 0.31
C GLN A 216 8.95 -17.35 0.34
N ILE A 217 9.49 -17.63 1.53
CA ILE A 217 10.87 -18.08 1.73
C ILE A 217 10.89 -19.32 2.61
N THR A 218 12.01 -20.04 2.59
CA THR A 218 12.25 -21.18 3.47
C THR A 218 13.48 -20.89 4.33
N ILE A 219 13.33 -20.98 5.64
CA ILE A 219 14.41 -20.86 6.63
C ILE A 219 14.39 -22.14 7.45
N ASP A 220 15.50 -22.88 7.47
CA ASP A 220 15.64 -24.15 8.20
C ASP A 220 14.51 -25.16 7.93
N GLY A 221 14.06 -25.24 6.67
CA GLY A 221 12.98 -26.14 6.24
C GLY A 221 11.56 -25.68 6.58
N GLN A 222 11.41 -24.57 7.30
CA GLN A 222 10.12 -23.95 7.61
C GLN A 222 9.79 -22.86 6.60
N THR A 223 8.52 -22.81 6.15
CA THR A 223 8.02 -21.75 5.27
C THR A 223 7.69 -20.49 6.06
N TYR A 224 8.13 -19.34 5.54
CA TYR A 224 7.81 -17.99 6.01
C TYR A 224 7.32 -17.11 4.87
N TYR A 225 6.63 -16.02 5.21
CA TYR A 225 6.16 -15.01 4.27
C TYR A 225 6.83 -13.67 4.54
N LEU A 226 7.85 -13.36 3.75
CA LEU A 226 8.62 -12.13 3.85
C LEU A 226 7.82 -10.96 3.27
N ILE A 227 7.48 -9.98 4.10
CA ILE A 227 6.92 -8.69 3.68
C ILE A 227 8.09 -7.79 3.25
N ASP A 228 8.11 -7.38 1.98
CA ASP A 228 9.09 -6.42 1.46
C ASP A 228 8.63 -5.00 1.82
N ALA A 229 8.84 -4.59 3.08
CA ALA A 229 8.32 -3.35 3.62
C ALA A 229 8.89 -2.12 2.91
N ASN A 230 10.08 -2.23 2.32
CA ASN A 230 10.70 -1.17 1.51
C ASN A 230 9.86 -0.78 0.29
N LYS A 231 9.03 -1.69 -0.24
CA LYS A 231 8.11 -1.42 -1.36
C LYS A 231 6.78 -0.80 -0.96
N ILE A 232 6.45 -0.78 0.32
CA ILE A 232 5.23 -0.11 0.80
C ILE A 232 5.49 1.41 0.77
N ASN A 233 4.47 2.25 0.63
CA ASN A 233 4.65 3.70 0.87
C ASN A 233 4.64 3.96 2.40
N PRO A 234 5.64 4.63 2.99
CA PRO A 234 5.61 5.00 4.42
C PRO A 234 4.34 5.73 4.86
N ALA A 235 3.71 6.49 3.95
CA ALA A 235 2.45 7.17 4.22
C ALA A 235 1.28 6.22 4.54
N ASN A 236 1.39 4.95 4.14
CA ASN A 236 0.36 3.93 4.27
C ASN A 236 0.58 3.00 5.46
N ILE A 237 1.52 3.30 6.36
CA ILE A 237 1.80 2.45 7.52
C ILE A 237 1.60 3.24 8.80
N ALA A 238 0.84 2.70 9.75
CA ALA A 238 0.77 3.24 11.09
C ALA A 238 0.66 2.13 12.15
N GLY A 239 1.27 2.37 13.31
CA GLY A 239 1.18 1.48 14.46
C GLY A 239 0.02 1.84 15.38
N PHE A 240 -0.64 0.81 15.87
CA PHE A 240 -1.78 0.85 16.78
C PHE A 240 -1.54 -0.16 17.89
N TYR A 241 -2.35 -0.10 18.94
CA TYR A 241 -2.43 -1.14 19.94
C TYR A 241 -3.81 -1.19 20.57
N THR A 242 -4.28 -2.39 20.92
CA THR A 242 -5.58 -2.61 21.57
C THR A 242 -5.50 -3.87 22.44
N TYR A 243 -6.61 -4.30 23.01
CA TYR A 243 -6.68 -5.57 23.72
C TYR A 243 -6.32 -6.74 22.80
N LYS A 244 -5.46 -7.65 23.27
CA LYS A 244 -4.95 -8.77 22.46
C LYS A 244 -6.05 -9.57 21.76
N GLU A 245 -7.18 -9.80 22.43
CA GLU A 245 -8.29 -10.58 21.86
C GLU A 245 -9.17 -9.78 20.88
N TRP A 246 -8.91 -8.48 20.71
CA TRP A 246 -9.64 -7.60 19.79
C TRP A 246 -8.87 -7.26 18.53
N ILE A 247 -7.67 -7.81 18.31
CA ILE A 247 -6.87 -7.51 17.11
C ILE A 247 -7.67 -7.79 15.82
N ASN A 248 -8.29 -8.97 15.69
CA ASN A 248 -9.13 -9.28 14.54
C ASN A 248 -10.36 -8.36 14.44
N ASN A 249 -10.99 -8.03 15.57
CA ASN A 249 -12.15 -7.13 15.60
C ASN A 249 -11.76 -5.69 15.18
N PHE A 250 -10.57 -5.24 15.55
CA PHE A 250 -10.03 -3.94 15.17
C PHE A 250 -9.79 -3.89 13.65
N VAL A 251 -9.15 -4.90 13.08
CA VAL A 251 -8.89 -5.00 11.64
C VAL A 251 -10.21 -5.10 10.86
N ALA A 252 -11.19 -5.83 11.37
CA ALA A 252 -12.52 -5.86 10.77
C ALA A 252 -13.22 -4.48 10.86
N ALA A 253 -13.11 -3.80 12.00
CA ALA A 253 -13.76 -2.51 12.22
C ALA A 253 -13.20 -1.41 11.32
N ILE A 254 -11.87 -1.30 11.17
CA ILE A 254 -11.24 -0.27 10.32
C ILE A 254 -11.58 -0.46 8.83
N ASN A 255 -11.89 -1.70 8.42
CA ASN A 255 -12.38 -2.02 7.07
C ASN A 255 -13.90 -1.95 6.92
N THR A 256 -14.65 -1.73 8.00
CA THR A 256 -16.11 -1.65 7.95
C THR A 256 -16.55 -0.25 7.50
N PRO A 257 -17.32 -0.12 6.40
CA PRO A 257 -17.82 1.17 5.95
C PRO A 257 -18.65 1.87 7.03
N GLY A 258 -18.38 3.16 7.25
CA GLY A 258 -19.05 3.96 8.28
C GLY A 258 -18.42 3.86 9.67
N THR A 259 -17.38 3.05 9.87
CA THR A 259 -16.54 3.14 11.07
C THR A 259 -15.74 4.44 11.05
N TYR A 260 -15.65 5.09 12.20
CA TYR A 260 -14.82 6.28 12.39
C TYR A 260 -14.07 6.23 13.72
N ALA A 261 -12.99 6.99 13.85
CA ALA A 261 -12.32 7.16 15.13
C ALA A 261 -12.82 8.40 15.88
N ALA A 262 -12.86 8.29 17.20
CA ALA A 262 -13.20 9.40 18.08
C ALA A 262 -12.36 9.37 19.36
N GLY A 263 -12.05 10.56 19.88
CA GLY A 263 -11.35 10.73 21.15
C GLY A 263 -12.30 10.64 22.35
N LEU A 264 -11.81 10.10 23.46
CA LEU A 264 -12.46 10.12 24.75
C LEU A 264 -11.91 11.31 25.55
N GLN A 265 -12.77 12.23 25.97
CA GLN A 265 -12.35 13.31 26.88
C GLN A 265 -11.88 12.73 28.22
N GLY A 266 -11.02 13.46 28.95
CA GLY A 266 -10.41 12.99 30.19
C GLY A 266 -11.40 12.57 31.30
N ASN A 267 -12.64 13.06 31.26
CA ASN A 267 -13.72 12.69 32.17
C ASN A 267 -14.78 11.77 31.54
N SER A 268 -14.48 11.13 30.40
CA SER A 268 -15.43 10.28 29.67
C SER A 268 -16.02 9.18 30.57
N PRO A 269 -17.35 8.98 30.57
CA PRO A 269 -17.98 7.93 31.37
C PRO A 269 -17.59 6.53 30.90
N VAL A 270 -17.08 6.37 29.67
CA VAL A 270 -16.56 5.10 29.15
C VAL A 270 -15.48 4.53 30.08
N PHE A 271 -14.62 5.38 30.66
CA PHE A 271 -13.57 4.93 31.58
C PHE A 271 -14.11 4.29 32.86
N LYS A 272 -15.36 4.59 33.23
CA LYS A 272 -16.03 4.05 34.42
C LYS A 272 -16.80 2.76 34.15
N TRP A 273 -16.91 2.33 32.89
CA TRP A 273 -17.60 1.08 32.56
C TRP A 273 -16.87 -0.11 33.20
N THR A 274 -17.62 -0.93 33.92
CA THR A 274 -17.14 -2.12 34.65
C THR A 274 -17.04 -3.33 33.72
N ASN A 275 -16.40 -3.16 32.56
CA ASN A 275 -16.17 -4.19 31.56
C ASN A 275 -14.80 -4.00 30.86
N THR A 276 -14.45 -4.91 29.95
CA THR A 276 -13.19 -4.84 29.20
C THR A 276 -13.09 -3.54 28.39
N THR A 277 -14.19 -3.04 27.82
CA THR A 277 -14.21 -1.78 27.05
C THR A 277 -13.78 -0.59 27.88
N GLY A 278 -14.37 -0.40 29.06
CA GLY A 278 -13.95 0.69 29.95
C GLY A 278 -12.51 0.54 30.43
N THR A 279 -12.09 -0.70 30.69
CA THR A 279 -10.73 -1.02 31.12
C THR A 279 -9.70 -0.66 30.06
N VAL A 280 -9.88 -1.13 28.82
CA VAL A 280 -8.95 -0.88 27.71
C VAL A 280 -8.95 0.60 27.32
N ALA A 281 -10.11 1.25 27.33
CA ALA A 281 -10.22 2.68 27.08
C ALA A 281 -9.36 3.51 28.04
N TYR A 282 -9.42 3.20 29.35
CA TYR A 282 -8.58 3.87 30.33
C TYR A 282 -7.11 3.44 30.23
N GLN A 283 -6.85 2.14 30.03
CA GLN A 283 -5.51 1.57 30.00
C GLN A 283 -4.65 2.14 28.84
N THR A 284 -5.24 2.34 27.65
CA THR A 284 -4.52 2.96 26.53
C THR A 284 -4.07 4.38 26.87
N MET A 285 -4.92 5.18 27.53
CA MET A 285 -4.53 6.51 28.02
C MET A 285 -3.40 6.43 29.08
N VAL A 286 -3.42 5.42 29.95
CA VAL A 286 -2.35 5.19 30.93
C VAL A 286 -1.04 4.86 30.21
N TYR A 287 -1.05 3.94 29.25
CA TYR A 287 0.15 3.53 28.50
C TYR A 287 0.77 4.69 27.73
N GLY A 288 -0.05 5.60 27.19
CA GLY A 288 0.42 6.83 26.55
C GLY A 288 1.24 7.77 27.45
N ARG A 289 1.21 7.59 28.78
CA ARG A 289 2.03 8.39 29.71
C ARG A 289 3.45 7.84 29.90
N TYR A 290 3.72 6.62 29.44
CA TYR A 290 4.95 5.90 29.73
C TYR A 290 5.80 5.58 28.50
N GLY A 291 5.37 5.99 27.30
CA GLY A 291 6.08 5.70 26.06
C GLY A 291 5.66 6.62 24.91
N PRO A 292 6.18 6.38 23.69
CA PRO A 292 5.83 7.10 22.48
C PRO A 292 4.48 6.60 21.94
N PHE A 293 3.46 6.63 22.79
CA PHE A 293 2.12 6.14 22.52
C PHE A 293 1.10 7.23 22.84
N ASP A 294 0.01 7.25 22.08
CA ASP A 294 -1.20 7.98 22.43
C ASP A 294 -2.31 6.98 22.74
N GLY A 295 -3.34 7.40 23.49
CA GLY A 295 -4.45 6.54 23.89
C GLY A 295 -5.70 7.33 24.23
N GLY A 296 -6.71 6.64 24.76
CA GLY A 296 -8.02 7.26 25.02
C GLY A 296 -8.81 7.54 23.74
N VAL A 297 -8.70 6.66 22.75
CA VAL A 297 -9.41 6.75 21.48
C VAL A 297 -10.18 5.47 21.21
N VAL A 298 -11.25 5.57 20.42
CA VAL A 298 -12.14 4.45 20.08
C VAL A 298 -12.45 4.42 18.59
N LEU A 299 -12.53 3.24 18.00
CA LEU A 299 -13.25 3.02 16.74
C LEU A 299 -14.72 2.88 17.07
N VAL A 300 -15.58 3.63 16.39
CA VAL A 300 -17.03 3.58 16.55
C VAL A 300 -17.63 2.96 15.29
N LEU A 301 -18.21 1.78 15.43
CA LEU A 301 -18.83 1.04 14.33
C LEU A 301 -20.24 1.60 14.02
N PRO A 302 -20.81 1.29 12.84
CA PRO A 302 -22.17 1.71 12.48
C PRO A 302 -23.24 1.28 13.50
N ASN A 303 -23.07 0.10 14.11
CA ASN A 303 -23.95 -0.44 15.15
C ASN A 303 -23.70 0.15 16.55
N LYS A 304 -22.86 1.20 16.65
CA LYS A 304 -22.48 1.90 17.90
C LYS A 304 -21.63 1.08 18.87
N THR A 305 -21.16 -0.10 18.46
CA THR A 305 -20.10 -0.80 19.19
C THR A 305 -18.83 0.04 19.13
N ILE A 306 -18.09 0.11 20.23
CA ILE A 306 -16.80 0.80 20.28
C ILE A 306 -15.65 -0.17 20.57
N ILE A 307 -14.54 0.02 19.88
CA ILE A 307 -13.27 -0.68 20.13
C ILE A 307 -12.24 0.34 20.59
N PRO A 308 -11.91 0.39 21.88
CA PRO A 308 -10.85 1.23 22.39
C PRO A 308 -9.48 0.79 21.89
N TYR A 309 -8.64 1.75 21.54
CA TYR A 309 -7.29 1.52 21.05
C TYR A 309 -6.39 2.70 21.42
N GLY A 310 -5.10 2.55 21.13
CA GLY A 310 -4.15 3.65 21.09
C GLY A 310 -3.27 3.57 19.85
N THR A 311 -2.46 4.59 19.64
CA THR A 311 -1.58 4.73 18.46
C THR A 311 -0.13 4.84 18.88
N THR A 312 0.78 4.37 18.03
CA THR A 312 2.21 4.62 18.19
C THR A 312 2.59 5.94 17.52
N LEU A 313 3.54 6.69 18.06
CA LEU A 313 4.04 7.91 17.39
C LEU A 313 4.76 7.58 16.07
N TYR A 314 5.40 6.41 15.99
CA TYR A 314 6.09 5.92 14.80
C TYR A 314 5.89 4.41 14.63
N PRO A 315 5.55 3.92 13.42
CA PRO A 315 5.18 4.69 12.24
C PRO A 315 3.80 5.35 12.40
N SER A 316 3.62 6.54 11.83
CA SER A 316 2.37 7.32 11.84
C SER A 316 2.09 7.91 10.45
N GLY A 317 1.81 7.03 9.49
CA GLY A 317 1.58 7.39 8.10
C GLY A 317 0.33 8.26 7.89
N PRO A 318 0.41 9.38 7.16
CA PRO A 318 -0.72 10.31 6.97
C PRO A 318 -1.96 9.71 6.31
N SER A 319 -1.85 8.61 5.54
CA SER A 319 -3.02 7.93 4.97
C SER A 319 -3.94 7.32 6.02
N LEU A 320 -3.50 7.24 7.28
CA LEU A 320 -4.26 6.76 8.43
C LEU A 320 -4.61 7.88 9.42
N ASN A 321 -4.41 9.16 9.07
CA ASN A 321 -4.69 10.28 9.98
C ASN A 321 -6.13 10.30 10.52
N ASN A 322 -7.11 9.79 9.77
CA ASN A 322 -8.50 9.68 10.25
C ASN A 322 -8.65 8.75 11.46
N TYR A 323 -7.66 7.89 11.72
CA TYR A 323 -7.57 6.97 12.85
C TYR A 323 -6.41 7.29 13.79
N ILE A 324 -5.75 8.43 13.63
CA ILE A 324 -4.63 8.87 14.49
C ILE A 324 -4.92 10.25 15.07
N ARG A 325 -5.42 11.17 14.24
CA ARG A 325 -5.76 12.55 14.61
C ARG A 325 -7.27 12.67 14.71
N MET A 326 -7.79 12.52 15.92
CA MET A 326 -9.23 12.47 16.12
C MET A 326 -9.83 13.87 16.08
N GLN A 327 -10.73 14.09 15.13
CA GLN A 327 -11.50 15.34 15.04
C GLN A 327 -12.82 15.25 15.80
N GLN A 328 -13.27 14.04 16.07
CA GLN A 328 -14.54 13.77 16.72
C GLN A 328 -14.33 13.38 18.17
N ILE A 329 -15.24 13.83 19.03
CA ILE A 329 -15.28 13.42 20.43
C ILE A 329 -16.41 12.41 20.58
N TYR A 330 -16.10 11.26 21.16
CA TYR A 330 -17.12 10.27 21.47
C TYR A 330 -17.81 10.67 22.78
N ASN A 331 -19.10 10.95 22.67
CA ASN A 331 -19.97 11.15 23.82
C ASN A 331 -21.02 10.03 23.81
N PRO A 332 -20.96 9.05 24.72
CA PRO A 332 -21.99 8.03 24.78
C PRO A 332 -23.32 8.70 25.12
N SER A 333 -24.38 8.27 24.43
CA SER A 333 -25.73 8.71 24.78
C SER A 333 -26.04 8.27 26.22
N SER A 334 -26.58 9.20 27.01
CA SER A 334 -26.98 8.99 28.41
C SER A 334 -28.02 7.89 28.57
#